data_AF-W6UXR7-F1
#
_entry.id   AF-W6UXR7-F1
#
_cell.length_a   1.000
_cell.length_b   1.000
_cell.length_c   1.000
_cell.angle_alpha   90.00
_cell.angle_beta   90.00
_cell.angle_gamma   90.00
#
_symmetry.space_group_name_H-M   'P 1'
#
loop_
_entity.id
_entity.type
_entity.pdbx_description
1 polymer ?
#
loop_
_entity_poly.entity_id
_entity_poly.type
_entity_poly.pdbx_seq_one_letter_code
_entity_poly.pdbx_strand_id
1 'polypeptide(L)'
;MQIQQKANAITSWRFAFLPPSIKVVAVVLFKPACPPPDLGVVDSCDLLDMVKLTIDLVEGAMQYTNPLRDRELDLRGYKVPAIENLGSTLDQFDTIDFTDNEIRKLDGFPLLQRLKSLIMTGNKIIRIGEDLVSSIPNLETLILTDNNIAELKDLDPLAPLTKLTFLSLARCPVTMKMNYRLYVVGRMPQLRFLDFKRITQAERKQARSFVKHLSPLTTAVEANSNKTKTSAVKTFVPGAPVGSKATNDENSEAAKPPQQKHPTNNQPREFPQATLHAGVKRVMLSGGSNQDLLAIQDAIKKAKTMDEVERLHQMLSSGQFAGFAAHWHKQQKH
;
A
#
# COMPACT_ATOMS: atom_id res chain seq x y z
N MET A 1 58.89 -7.27 22.70
CA MET A 1 59.84 -7.32 21.55
C MET A 1 60.67 -8.62 21.49
N GLN A 2 60.24 -9.75 22.09
CA GLN A 2 60.99 -11.03 22.08
C GLN A 2 60.31 -12.21 21.36
N ILE A 3 59.09 -12.02 20.83
CA ILE A 3 58.36 -13.06 20.10
C ILE A 3 58.68 -13.01 18.60
N GLN A 4 58.87 -11.80 18.04
CA GLN A 4 59.20 -11.60 16.62
C GLN A 4 60.56 -12.21 16.19
N GLN A 5 61.51 -12.37 17.12
CA GLN A 5 62.83 -12.95 16.82
C GLN A 5 62.83 -14.48 16.80
N LYS A 6 61.80 -15.17 17.34
CA LYS A 6 61.71 -16.64 17.28
C LYS A 6 61.08 -17.17 15.99
N ALA A 7 60.28 -16.37 15.29
CA ALA A 7 59.68 -16.76 14.01
C ALA A 7 60.72 -16.94 12.89
N ASN A 8 61.75 -16.07 12.83
CA ASN A 8 62.78 -16.11 11.80
C ASN A 8 63.81 -17.25 11.95
N ALA A 9 63.75 -18.04 13.03
CA ALA A 9 64.64 -19.17 13.26
C ALA A 9 64.09 -20.51 12.70
N ILE A 10 62.78 -20.61 12.48
CA ILE A 10 62.11 -21.89 12.15
C ILE A 10 62.03 -22.13 10.64
N THR A 11 62.08 -21.07 9.80
CA THR A 11 62.09 -21.18 8.33
C THR A 11 63.44 -21.61 7.72
N SER A 12 64.49 -21.80 8.53
CA SER A 12 65.84 -22.13 8.05
C SER A 12 66.16 -23.63 8.00
N TRP A 13 65.39 -24.48 8.69
CA TRP A 13 65.80 -25.88 9.00
C TRP A 13 65.15 -27.00 8.16
N ARG A 14 64.48 -26.69 7.04
CA ARG A 14 63.82 -27.71 6.19
C ARG A 14 64.26 -27.80 4.72
N PHE A 15 65.41 -27.21 4.36
CA PHE A 15 66.00 -27.30 3.02
C PHE A 15 67.51 -27.61 3.00
N ALA A 16 68.01 -28.36 3.99
CA ALA A 16 69.43 -28.74 4.09
C ALA A 16 69.82 -30.02 3.31
N PHE A 17 68.85 -30.78 2.77
CA PHE A 17 69.11 -32.06 2.09
C PHE A 17 68.27 -32.23 0.81
N LEU A 18 68.73 -31.66 -0.30
CA LEU A 18 68.36 -32.10 -1.65
C LEU A 18 69.49 -31.76 -2.65
N PRO A 19 69.84 -32.68 -3.57
CA PRO A 19 70.97 -32.50 -4.51
C PRO A 19 70.71 -31.44 -5.59
N PRO A 20 71.76 -30.86 -6.20
CA PRO A 20 71.67 -29.65 -7.03
C PRO A 20 71.02 -29.84 -8.41
N SER A 21 70.65 -31.05 -8.81
CA SER A 21 70.31 -31.39 -10.20
C SER A 21 68.85 -31.15 -10.62
N ILE A 22 67.99 -30.59 -9.75
CA ILE A 22 66.59 -30.26 -10.06
C ILE A 22 66.29 -28.81 -9.62
N LYS A 23 66.76 -27.84 -10.41
CA LYS A 23 66.47 -26.39 -10.22
C LYS A 23 65.98 -25.66 -11.47
N VAL A 24 65.50 -26.37 -12.49
CA VAL A 24 65.03 -25.78 -13.77
C VAL A 24 63.59 -26.16 -14.13
N VAL A 25 62.95 -27.11 -13.43
CA VAL A 25 61.56 -27.55 -13.72
C VAL A 25 60.69 -27.47 -12.46
N ALA A 26 60.45 -26.24 -11.98
CA ALA A 26 59.44 -25.92 -10.95
C ALA A 26 59.10 -24.41 -10.91
N VAL A 27 58.94 -23.76 -12.08
CA VAL A 27 58.49 -22.35 -12.19
C VAL A 27 57.07 -22.25 -12.75
N VAL A 28 56.44 -23.39 -13.05
CA VAL A 28 55.04 -23.50 -13.46
C VAL A 28 54.38 -24.53 -12.54
N LEU A 29 53.16 -24.23 -12.08
CA LEU A 29 52.42 -24.93 -11.01
C LEU A 29 52.99 -24.74 -9.59
N PHE A 30 52.67 -23.61 -8.95
CA PHE A 30 52.09 -23.54 -7.59
C PHE A 30 51.81 -22.06 -7.26
N LYS A 31 50.57 -21.61 -7.47
CA LYS A 31 50.10 -20.36 -6.83
C LYS A 31 50.01 -20.62 -5.32
N PRO A 32 50.37 -19.67 -4.44
CA PRO A 32 50.20 -19.84 -3.01
C PRO A 32 48.71 -19.96 -2.69
N ALA A 33 48.30 -21.12 -2.17
CA ALA A 33 46.98 -21.33 -1.61
C ALA A 33 46.87 -20.64 -0.24
N CYS A 34 45.69 -20.11 0.09
CA CYS A 34 45.42 -19.57 1.42
C CYS A 34 45.62 -20.63 2.51
N PRO A 35 46.07 -20.24 3.72
CA PRO A 35 46.07 -21.15 4.87
C PRO A 35 44.62 -21.46 5.28
N PRO A 36 44.32 -22.70 5.71
CA PRO A 36 43.02 -23.02 6.28
C PRO A 36 42.89 -22.39 7.68
N PRO A 37 41.71 -21.88 8.08
CA PRO A 37 41.45 -21.54 9.47
C PRO A 37 41.36 -22.83 10.30
N ASP A 38 42.23 -22.96 11.28
CA ASP A 38 42.23 -24.08 12.23
C ASP A 38 41.11 -23.92 13.27
N LEU A 39 40.70 -25.04 13.88
CA LEU A 39 39.47 -25.18 14.65
C LEU A 39 39.47 -24.35 15.96
N GLY A 40 38.87 -23.16 15.91
CA GLY A 40 38.46 -22.38 17.07
C GLY A 40 36.95 -22.39 17.23
N VAL A 41 36.43 -23.12 18.21
CA VAL A 41 34.99 -23.14 18.53
C VAL A 41 34.57 -21.80 19.13
N VAL A 42 33.84 -21.01 18.35
CA VAL A 42 32.76 -20.15 18.84
C VAL A 42 31.55 -20.33 17.95
N ASP A 43 30.45 -20.82 18.51
CA ASP A 43 29.15 -20.73 17.87
C ASP A 43 28.73 -19.26 17.84
N SER A 44 29.06 -18.56 16.75
CA SER A 44 28.59 -17.21 16.44
C SER A 44 27.47 -17.23 15.40
N CYS A 45 26.53 -18.15 15.57
CA CYS A 45 25.15 -17.83 15.23
C CYS A 45 24.74 -16.58 16.05
N ASP A 46 23.92 -15.71 15.46
CA ASP A 46 23.45 -14.44 16.04
C ASP A 46 24.38 -13.21 15.97
N LEU A 47 25.30 -13.18 14.99
CA LEU A 47 25.56 -11.93 14.26
C LEU A 47 24.88 -11.98 12.89
N LEU A 48 23.57 -11.70 12.90
CA LEU A 48 22.86 -11.23 11.71
C LEU A 48 23.31 -9.80 11.40
N ASP A 49 24.52 -9.66 10.85
CA ASP A 49 24.98 -8.39 10.31
C ASP A 49 23.96 -7.92 9.26
N MET A 50 23.30 -6.81 9.57
CA MET A 50 22.34 -6.17 8.68
C MET A 50 23.09 -5.59 7.49
N VAL A 51 23.20 -6.37 6.42
CA VAL A 51 23.89 -5.98 5.19
C VAL A 51 23.16 -4.76 4.60
N LYS A 52 23.84 -3.62 4.63
CA LYS A 52 23.41 -2.41 3.94
C LYS A 52 23.61 -2.57 2.43
N LEU A 53 22.81 -1.87 1.63
CA LEU A 53 22.96 -1.88 0.19
C LEU A 53 24.14 -0.98 -0.21
N THR A 54 25.36 -1.52 -0.14
CA THR A 54 26.58 -0.80 -0.53
C THR A 54 26.73 -0.76 -2.05
N ILE A 55 27.54 0.18 -2.54
CA ILE A 55 27.90 0.30 -3.97
C ILE A 55 28.56 -1.01 -4.44
N ASP A 56 29.52 -1.52 -3.69
CA ASP A 56 30.24 -2.77 -4.01
C ASP A 56 29.30 -3.97 -4.14
N LEU A 57 28.22 -4.02 -3.34
CA LEU A 57 27.21 -5.07 -3.42
C LEU A 57 26.39 -4.98 -4.71
N VAL A 58 26.03 -3.75 -5.12
CA VAL A 58 25.28 -3.51 -6.37
C VAL A 58 26.14 -3.78 -7.61
N GLU A 59 27.42 -3.41 -7.59
CA GLU A 59 28.35 -3.68 -8.69
C GLU A 59 28.75 -5.17 -8.79
N GLY A 60 28.90 -5.84 -7.65
CA GLY A 60 29.21 -7.27 -7.56
C GLY A 60 28.00 -8.21 -7.71
N ALA A 61 26.78 -7.68 -7.75
CA ALA A 61 25.56 -8.45 -7.91
C ALA A 61 25.46 -9.11 -9.30
N MET A 62 24.69 -10.20 -9.39
CA MET A 62 24.53 -10.93 -10.64
C MET A 62 23.66 -10.13 -11.63
N GLN A 63 24.19 -9.95 -12.84
CA GLN A 63 23.55 -9.20 -13.92
C GLN A 63 23.32 -10.12 -15.11
N TYR A 64 22.09 -10.20 -15.60
CA TYR A 64 21.74 -11.04 -16.76
C TYR A 64 20.58 -10.44 -17.57
N THR A 65 20.28 -11.08 -18.70
CA THR A 65 19.11 -10.75 -19.50
C THR A 65 17.99 -11.73 -19.14
N ASN A 66 16.87 -11.21 -18.64
CA ASN A 66 15.66 -11.99 -18.34
C ASN A 66 15.12 -12.67 -19.62
N PRO A 67 14.39 -13.81 -19.54
CA PRO A 67 13.61 -14.35 -20.66
C PRO A 67 12.76 -13.34 -21.46
N LEU A 68 12.30 -12.25 -20.84
CA LEU A 68 11.59 -11.12 -21.48
C LEU A 68 12.48 -10.19 -22.30
N ARG A 69 13.80 -10.44 -22.35
CA ARG A 69 14.87 -9.64 -23.00
C ARG A 69 15.20 -8.30 -22.33
N ASP A 70 14.68 -8.07 -21.14
CA ASP A 70 15.04 -6.94 -20.26
C ASP A 70 16.34 -7.23 -19.50
N ARG A 71 17.16 -6.20 -19.22
CA ARG A 71 18.34 -6.34 -18.35
C ARG A 71 17.90 -6.38 -16.89
N GLU A 72 18.23 -7.46 -16.19
CA GLU A 72 17.86 -7.72 -14.80
C GLU A 72 19.10 -7.66 -13.88
N LEU A 73 18.92 -6.97 -12.75
CA LEU A 73 19.84 -6.96 -11.63
C LEU A 73 19.26 -7.81 -10.50
N ASP A 74 19.99 -8.85 -10.09
CA ASP A 74 19.58 -9.80 -9.06
C ASP A 74 20.15 -9.38 -7.70
N LEU A 75 19.30 -8.85 -6.82
CA LEU A 75 19.61 -8.47 -5.44
C LEU A 75 18.86 -9.37 -4.44
N ARG A 76 18.60 -10.63 -4.79
CA ARG A 76 17.82 -11.56 -3.96
C ARG A 76 18.58 -12.01 -2.71
N GLY A 77 17.87 -12.15 -1.58
CA GLY A 77 18.38 -12.83 -0.39
C GLY A 77 19.45 -12.09 0.44
N TYR A 78 19.83 -10.86 0.08
CA TYR A 78 20.86 -10.08 0.79
C TYR A 78 20.41 -9.49 2.13
N LYS A 79 19.16 -9.71 2.56
CA LYS A 79 18.57 -9.17 3.81
C LYS A 79 18.66 -7.65 3.95
N VAL A 80 18.64 -6.94 2.82
CA VAL A 80 18.75 -5.49 2.74
C VAL A 80 17.58 -4.82 3.50
N PRO A 81 17.84 -3.89 4.45
CA PRO A 81 16.78 -3.29 5.27
C PRO A 81 16.13 -2.05 4.63
N ALA A 82 16.83 -1.38 3.70
CA ALA A 82 16.40 -0.16 3.03
C ALA A 82 17.07 -0.06 1.65
N ILE A 83 16.40 0.59 0.70
CA ILE A 83 16.94 0.84 -0.62
C ILE A 83 17.79 2.11 -0.56
N GLU A 84 19.07 1.99 -0.92
CA GLU A 84 20.05 3.07 -0.96
C GLU A 84 21.09 2.77 -2.06
N ASN A 85 21.91 3.76 -2.42
CA ASN A 85 23.07 3.63 -3.33
C ASN A 85 22.82 3.07 -4.75
N LEU A 86 21.56 2.91 -5.17
CA LEU A 86 21.19 2.49 -6.54
C LEU A 86 21.67 3.44 -7.64
N GLY A 87 22.23 4.61 -7.33
CA GLY A 87 22.89 5.48 -8.31
C GLY A 87 24.06 4.82 -9.04
N SER A 88 24.71 3.84 -8.40
CA SER A 88 25.75 2.99 -9.01
C SER A 88 25.25 2.14 -10.19
N THR A 89 23.95 1.89 -10.30
CA THR A 89 23.37 1.16 -11.44
C THR A 89 23.39 1.94 -12.76
N LEU A 90 23.64 3.26 -12.72
CA LEU A 90 23.74 4.15 -13.89
C LEU A 90 22.56 4.04 -14.88
N ASP A 91 21.35 3.78 -14.37
CA ASP A 91 20.11 3.59 -15.16
C ASP A 91 20.21 2.52 -16.26
N GLN A 92 21.02 1.48 -16.03
CA GLN A 92 21.25 0.43 -17.01
C GLN A 92 20.18 -0.67 -17.01
N PHE A 93 19.53 -0.95 -15.88
CA PHE A 93 18.63 -2.09 -15.75
C PHE A 93 17.18 -1.73 -16.11
N ASP A 94 16.51 -2.65 -16.80
CA ASP A 94 15.08 -2.57 -17.12
C ASP A 94 14.23 -3.23 -16.00
N THR A 95 14.81 -4.21 -15.30
CA THR A 95 14.22 -4.93 -14.16
C THR A 95 15.19 -4.97 -12.98
N ILE A 96 14.69 -4.80 -11.76
CA ILE A 96 15.46 -5.07 -10.52
C ILE A 96 14.65 -6.03 -9.65
N ASP A 97 15.31 -7.08 -9.14
CA ASP A 97 14.71 -8.05 -8.23
C ASP A 97 15.32 -7.96 -6.83
N PHE A 98 14.47 -7.60 -5.87
CA PHE A 98 14.74 -7.51 -4.43
C PHE A 98 14.07 -8.63 -3.63
N THR A 99 13.72 -9.77 -4.24
CA THR A 99 13.01 -10.86 -3.55
C THR A 99 13.79 -11.38 -2.34
N ASP A 100 13.06 -11.70 -1.26
CA ASP A 100 13.58 -12.19 0.02
C ASP A 100 14.59 -11.24 0.70
N ASN A 101 14.23 -9.95 0.78
CA ASN A 101 14.95 -8.92 1.55
C ASN A 101 14.11 -8.39 2.72
N GLU A 102 14.68 -7.50 3.53
CA GLU A 102 14.05 -6.96 4.76
C GLU A 102 13.50 -5.54 4.58
N ILE A 103 13.29 -5.10 3.33
CA ILE A 103 12.98 -3.70 2.98
C ILE A 103 11.65 -3.28 3.62
N ARG A 104 11.65 -2.19 4.41
CA ARG A 104 10.47 -1.71 5.15
C ARG A 104 9.68 -0.59 4.49
N LYS A 105 10.31 0.17 3.59
CA LYS A 105 9.72 1.31 2.89
C LYS A 105 10.15 1.28 1.43
N LEU A 106 9.21 1.61 0.54
CA LEU A 106 9.47 1.73 -0.89
C LEU A 106 9.85 3.17 -1.24
N ASP A 107 11.11 3.52 -1.03
CA ASP A 107 11.71 4.82 -1.33
C ASP A 107 13.21 4.68 -1.66
N GLY A 108 14.00 5.75 -1.66
CA GLY A 108 15.46 5.68 -1.83
C GLY A 108 15.97 5.48 -3.27
N PHE A 109 15.08 5.48 -4.26
CA PHE A 109 15.47 5.40 -5.68
C PHE A 109 16.04 6.73 -6.20
N PRO A 110 17.17 6.71 -6.94
CA PRO A 110 17.56 7.83 -7.79
C PRO A 110 16.63 7.96 -9.00
N LEU A 111 16.87 8.94 -9.87
CA LEU A 111 16.20 9.02 -11.17
C LEU A 111 16.62 7.84 -12.07
N LEU A 112 15.74 6.85 -12.22
CA LEU A 112 15.90 5.71 -13.12
C LEU A 112 14.80 5.80 -14.20
N GLN A 113 15.19 6.22 -15.40
CA GLN A 113 14.26 6.35 -16.53
C GLN A 113 14.08 5.02 -17.27
N ARG A 114 15.02 4.09 -17.17
CA ARG A 114 14.97 2.80 -17.86
C ARG A 114 14.19 1.73 -17.09
N LEU A 115 14.10 1.84 -15.77
CA LEU A 115 13.43 0.86 -14.92
C LEU A 115 11.93 0.75 -15.24
N LYS A 116 11.49 -0.44 -15.68
CA LYS A 116 10.09 -0.78 -15.99
C LYS A 116 9.49 -1.74 -14.97
N SER A 117 10.28 -2.66 -14.45
CA SER A 117 9.80 -3.77 -13.61
C SER A 117 10.54 -3.83 -12.28
N LEU A 118 9.78 -3.84 -11.19
CA LEU A 118 10.32 -3.95 -9.83
C LEU A 118 9.69 -5.14 -9.11
N ILE A 119 10.52 -6.09 -8.72
CA ILE A 119 10.10 -7.34 -8.06
C ILE A 119 10.56 -7.27 -6.60
N MET A 120 9.61 -7.37 -5.66
CA MET A 120 9.86 -7.20 -4.22
C MET A 120 9.07 -8.24 -3.42
N THR A 121 9.13 -9.50 -3.86
CA THR A 121 8.44 -10.60 -3.20
C THR A 121 9.08 -10.88 -1.84
N GLY A 122 8.31 -11.25 -0.82
CA GLY A 122 8.87 -11.70 0.47
C GLY A 122 9.62 -10.60 1.24
N ASN A 123 9.14 -9.35 1.16
CA ASN A 123 9.74 -8.20 1.82
C ASN A 123 8.88 -7.71 3.00
N LYS A 124 9.38 -6.73 3.76
CA LYS A 124 8.71 -6.21 4.97
C LYS A 124 8.07 -4.84 4.73
N ILE A 125 7.65 -4.52 3.50
CA ILE A 125 7.21 -3.17 3.13
C ILE A 125 5.91 -2.82 3.86
N ILE A 126 5.93 -1.71 4.59
CA ILE A 126 4.77 -1.15 5.31
C ILE A 126 4.27 0.11 4.59
N ARG A 127 5.18 0.94 4.06
CA ARG A 127 4.86 2.23 3.44
C ARG A 127 5.50 2.43 2.07
N ILE A 128 4.84 3.22 1.25
CA ILE A 128 5.27 3.61 -0.09
C ILE A 128 5.64 5.10 -0.06
N GLY A 129 6.76 5.48 -0.70
CA GLY A 129 7.21 6.86 -0.80
C GLY A 129 6.36 7.68 -1.80
N GLU A 130 6.18 8.96 -1.51
CA GLU A 130 5.44 9.89 -2.40
C GLU A 130 6.29 10.30 -3.63
N ASP A 131 7.62 10.33 -3.48
CA ASP A 131 8.58 10.73 -4.51
C ASP A 131 8.87 9.64 -5.57
N LEU A 132 8.14 8.52 -5.60
CA LEU A 132 8.36 7.48 -6.60
C LEU A 132 8.11 7.98 -8.04
N VAL A 133 7.28 9.00 -8.21
CA VAL A 133 6.92 9.56 -9.53
C VAL A 133 8.07 10.36 -10.13
N SER A 134 8.89 11.02 -9.30
CA SER A 134 10.09 11.74 -9.74
C SER A 134 11.28 10.81 -9.90
N SER A 135 11.38 9.73 -9.10
CA SER A 135 12.47 8.75 -9.19
C SER A 135 12.29 7.73 -10.32
N ILE A 136 11.12 7.11 -10.44
CA ILE A 136 10.87 5.96 -11.36
C ILE A 136 9.67 6.22 -12.28
N PRO A 137 9.72 7.25 -13.15
CA PRO A 137 8.57 7.72 -13.94
C PRO A 137 8.05 6.70 -14.97
N ASN A 138 8.86 5.68 -15.31
CA ASN A 138 8.57 4.70 -16.35
C ASN A 138 8.21 3.29 -15.81
N LEU A 139 7.94 3.16 -14.51
CA LEU A 139 7.54 1.88 -13.92
C LEU A 139 6.21 1.37 -14.50
N GLU A 140 6.25 0.18 -15.11
CA GLU A 140 5.10 -0.50 -15.72
C GLU A 140 4.58 -1.67 -14.86
N THR A 141 5.47 -2.34 -14.12
CA THR A 141 5.19 -3.55 -13.33
C THR A 141 5.76 -3.43 -11.92
N LEU A 142 4.90 -3.62 -10.91
CA LEU A 142 5.28 -3.62 -9.50
C LEU A 142 4.73 -4.87 -8.79
N ILE A 143 5.63 -5.71 -8.27
CA ILE A 143 5.28 -6.95 -7.57
C ILE A 143 5.63 -6.78 -6.09
N LEU A 144 4.61 -6.54 -5.26
CA LEU A 144 4.68 -6.41 -3.80
C LEU A 144 4.06 -7.63 -3.10
N THR A 145 4.15 -8.81 -3.72
CA THR A 145 3.61 -10.06 -3.16
C THR A 145 4.28 -10.37 -1.81
N ASP A 146 3.51 -10.74 -0.79
CA ASP A 146 4.03 -11.09 0.55
C ASP A 146 4.77 -9.93 1.24
N ASN A 147 4.08 -8.80 1.36
CA ASN A 147 4.53 -7.61 2.09
C ASN A 147 3.54 -7.22 3.19
N ASN A 148 3.94 -6.30 4.07
CA ASN A 148 3.19 -5.94 5.28
C ASN A 148 2.36 -4.64 5.14
N ILE A 149 1.88 -4.35 3.94
CA ILE A 149 1.02 -3.18 3.68
C ILE A 149 -0.36 -3.44 4.28
N ALA A 150 -0.78 -2.56 5.21
CA ALA A 150 -1.95 -2.79 6.06
C ALA A 150 -3.13 -1.87 5.75
N GLU A 151 -2.92 -0.62 5.35
CA GLU A 151 -3.99 0.32 5.04
C GLU A 151 -4.20 0.51 3.53
N LEU A 152 -5.41 0.93 3.16
CA LEU A 152 -5.72 1.28 1.77
C LEU A 152 -5.03 2.59 1.36
N LYS A 153 -4.84 3.52 2.30
CA LYS A 153 -4.19 4.81 2.07
C LYS A 153 -2.70 4.70 1.75
N ASP A 154 -2.02 3.67 2.27
CA ASP A 154 -0.60 3.41 1.97
C ASP A 154 -0.34 3.14 0.47
N LEU A 155 -1.40 2.89 -0.32
CA LEU A 155 -1.37 2.71 -1.78
C LEU A 155 -1.62 4.00 -2.57
N ASP A 156 -2.08 5.08 -1.93
CA ASP A 156 -2.31 6.38 -2.58
C ASP A 156 -1.06 6.96 -3.29
N PRO A 157 0.18 6.81 -2.77
CA PRO A 157 1.40 7.25 -3.46
C PRO A 157 1.65 6.60 -4.83
N LEU A 158 1.04 5.45 -5.12
CA LEU A 158 1.13 4.82 -6.45
C LEU A 158 0.21 5.48 -7.49
N ALA A 159 -0.78 6.28 -7.06
CA ALA A 159 -1.77 6.89 -7.95
C ALA A 159 -1.18 7.73 -9.10
N PRO A 160 -0.11 8.54 -8.93
CA PRO A 160 0.41 9.38 -10.01
C PRO A 160 1.40 8.66 -10.93
N LEU A 161 1.71 7.37 -10.69
CA LEU A 161 2.51 6.54 -11.61
C LEU A 161 1.68 6.19 -12.85
N THR A 162 1.67 7.09 -13.83
CA THR A 162 0.80 7.00 -15.02
C THR A 162 1.02 5.77 -15.89
N LYS A 163 2.24 5.21 -15.89
CA LYS A 163 2.64 4.04 -16.68
C LYS A 163 2.42 2.70 -15.98
N LEU A 164 2.07 2.68 -14.69
CA LEU A 164 1.90 1.45 -13.93
C LEU A 164 0.69 0.64 -14.47
N THR A 165 0.96 -0.50 -15.10
CA THR A 165 -0.08 -1.36 -15.71
C THR A 165 -0.36 -2.63 -14.91
N PHE A 166 0.64 -3.15 -14.20
CA PHE A 166 0.59 -4.39 -13.44
C PHE A 166 0.97 -4.13 -11.97
N LEU A 167 0.08 -4.51 -11.05
CA LEU A 167 0.31 -4.46 -9.62
C LEU A 167 -0.06 -5.81 -8.97
N SER A 168 0.83 -6.37 -8.15
CA SER A 168 0.51 -7.48 -7.26
C SER A 168 0.68 -7.05 -5.81
N LEU A 169 -0.36 -7.22 -5.01
CA LEU A 169 -0.38 -7.07 -3.55
C LEU A 169 -0.86 -8.38 -2.90
N ALA A 170 -0.75 -9.51 -3.61
CA ALA A 170 -1.16 -10.82 -3.13
C ALA A 170 -0.41 -11.17 -1.83
N ARG A 171 -1.12 -11.78 -0.87
CA ARG A 171 -0.63 -12.10 0.49
C ARG A 171 -0.34 -10.89 1.39
N CYS A 172 -0.62 -9.64 0.99
CA CYS A 172 -0.54 -8.48 1.87
C CYS A 172 -1.81 -8.32 2.75
N PRO A 173 -1.70 -7.85 4.01
CA PRO A 173 -2.86 -7.64 4.89
C PRO A 173 -3.96 -6.72 4.31
N VAL A 174 -3.59 -5.75 3.47
CA VAL A 174 -4.51 -4.86 2.75
C VAL A 174 -5.56 -5.62 1.92
N THR A 175 -5.24 -6.82 1.42
CA THR A 175 -6.18 -7.66 0.62
C THR A 175 -7.40 -8.14 1.41
N MET A 176 -7.32 -8.18 2.74
CA MET A 176 -8.43 -8.55 3.62
C MET A 176 -9.40 -7.39 3.89
N LYS A 177 -9.08 -6.16 3.47
CA LYS A 177 -9.93 -4.98 3.68
C LYS A 177 -11.15 -5.01 2.76
N MET A 178 -12.32 -4.67 3.31
CA MET A 178 -13.55 -4.56 2.53
C MET A 178 -13.38 -3.54 1.39
N ASN A 179 -13.88 -3.89 0.19
CA ASN A 179 -13.78 -3.09 -1.04
C ASN A 179 -12.36 -2.78 -1.54
N TYR A 180 -11.31 -3.44 -1.03
CA TYR A 180 -9.91 -3.28 -1.46
C TYR A 180 -9.74 -3.17 -2.98
N ARG A 181 -10.28 -4.14 -3.74
CA ARG A 181 -10.16 -4.19 -5.21
C ARG A 181 -10.85 -3.00 -5.90
N LEU A 182 -12.00 -2.54 -5.39
CA LEU A 182 -12.70 -1.37 -5.93
C LEU A 182 -11.98 -0.06 -5.58
N TYR A 183 -11.37 0.01 -4.39
CA TYR A 183 -10.56 1.14 -3.98
C TYR A 183 -9.34 1.31 -4.89
N VAL A 184 -8.54 0.25 -5.07
CA VAL A 184 -7.33 0.27 -5.93
C VAL A 184 -7.67 0.60 -7.38
N VAL A 185 -8.67 -0.07 -7.98
CA VAL A 185 -9.10 0.21 -9.37
C VAL A 185 -9.70 1.62 -9.53
N GLY A 186 -10.28 2.18 -8.47
CA GLY A 186 -10.84 3.53 -8.48
C GLY A 186 -9.79 4.62 -8.34
N ARG A 187 -8.75 4.37 -7.53
CA ARG A 187 -7.65 5.30 -7.26
C ARG A 187 -6.57 5.28 -8.35
N MET A 188 -6.30 4.10 -8.91
CA MET A 188 -5.33 3.87 -9.98
C MET A 188 -6.04 3.34 -11.25
N PRO A 189 -6.74 4.19 -12.03
CA PRO A 189 -7.46 3.79 -13.23
C PRO A 189 -6.55 3.30 -14.37
N GLN A 190 -5.24 3.60 -14.33
CA GLN A 190 -4.23 3.15 -15.28
C GLN A 190 -3.99 1.63 -15.24
N LEU A 191 -4.21 1.00 -14.08
CA LEU A 191 -3.96 -0.43 -13.91
C LEU A 191 -4.80 -1.28 -14.87
N ARG A 192 -4.13 -2.28 -15.47
CA ARG A 192 -4.71 -3.29 -16.37
C ARG A 192 -4.84 -4.65 -15.68
N PHE A 193 -3.90 -4.96 -14.79
CA PHE A 193 -3.88 -6.19 -13.99
C PHE A 193 -3.65 -5.86 -12.52
N LEU A 194 -4.42 -6.53 -11.65
CA LEU A 194 -4.30 -6.44 -10.20
C LEU A 194 -4.39 -7.86 -9.61
N ASP A 195 -3.39 -8.25 -8.82
CA ASP A 195 -3.26 -9.58 -8.20
C ASP A 195 -3.40 -10.72 -9.22
N PHE A 196 -2.64 -10.61 -10.32
CA PHE A 196 -2.66 -11.51 -11.49
C PHE A 196 -4.02 -11.60 -12.22
N LYS A 197 -5.04 -10.83 -11.80
CA LYS A 197 -6.37 -10.79 -12.42
C LYS A 197 -6.54 -9.54 -13.27
N ARG A 198 -6.92 -9.72 -14.53
CA ARG A 198 -7.27 -8.61 -15.44
C ARG A 198 -8.40 -7.78 -14.84
N ILE A 199 -8.27 -6.46 -14.89
CA ILE A 199 -9.32 -5.53 -14.49
C ILE A 199 -10.34 -5.40 -15.62
N THR A 200 -11.63 -5.59 -15.30
CA THR A 200 -12.74 -5.51 -16.24
C THR A 200 -13.34 -4.10 -16.30
N GLN A 201 -14.03 -3.80 -17.40
CA GLN A 201 -14.72 -2.51 -17.54
C GLN A 201 -15.95 -2.38 -16.62
N ALA A 202 -16.52 -3.50 -16.17
CA ALA A 202 -17.59 -3.52 -15.17
C ALA A 202 -17.08 -3.08 -13.79
N GLU A 203 -15.98 -3.68 -13.31
CA GLU A 203 -15.30 -3.27 -12.08
C GLU A 203 -14.88 -1.80 -12.13
N ARG A 204 -14.33 -1.32 -13.26
CA ARG A 204 -13.98 0.10 -13.44
C ARG A 204 -15.18 1.04 -13.34
N LYS A 205 -16.39 0.64 -13.75
CA LYS A 205 -17.61 1.44 -13.55
C LYS A 205 -17.98 1.49 -12.06
N GLN A 206 -18.00 0.33 -11.39
CA GLN A 206 -18.31 0.20 -9.96
C GLN A 206 -17.32 0.98 -9.08
N ALA A 207 -16.02 0.90 -9.38
CA ALA A 207 -14.96 1.62 -8.69
C ALA A 207 -15.11 3.14 -8.84
N ARG A 208 -15.47 3.64 -10.03
CA ARG A 208 -15.74 5.08 -10.25
C ARG A 208 -16.95 5.57 -9.45
N SER A 209 -18.03 4.79 -9.37
CA SER A 209 -19.15 5.14 -8.48
C SER A 209 -18.73 5.12 -7.00
N PHE A 210 -17.96 4.10 -6.59
CA PHE A 210 -17.47 3.99 -5.21
C PHE A 210 -16.63 5.20 -4.80
N VAL A 211 -15.63 5.59 -5.60
CA VAL A 211 -14.77 6.76 -5.32
C VAL A 211 -15.57 8.07 -5.31
N LYS A 212 -16.56 8.25 -6.19
CA LYS A 212 -17.46 9.42 -6.17
C LYS A 212 -18.29 9.54 -4.89
N HIS A 213 -18.61 8.43 -4.23
CA HIS A 213 -19.29 8.43 -2.92
C HIS A 213 -18.30 8.50 -1.75
N LEU A 214 -17.01 8.24 -1.98
CA LEU A 214 -15.96 8.33 -0.96
C LEU A 214 -15.39 9.75 -0.84
N SER A 215 -15.26 10.49 -1.96
CA SER A 215 -14.69 11.84 -1.97
C SER A 215 -15.45 12.90 -1.13
N PRO A 216 -16.79 12.88 -0.97
CA PRO A 216 -17.47 13.81 -0.06
C PRO A 216 -17.12 13.56 1.42
N LEU A 217 -16.71 12.34 1.76
CA LEU A 217 -16.37 11.94 3.13
C LEU A 217 -14.93 12.28 3.48
N THR A 218 -13.98 12.18 2.54
CA THR A 218 -12.56 12.50 2.79
C THR A 218 -12.35 13.99 3.06
N THR A 219 -12.94 14.88 2.25
CA THR A 219 -12.81 16.33 2.43
C THR A 219 -13.44 16.81 3.75
N ALA A 220 -14.51 16.16 4.22
CA ALA A 220 -15.14 16.45 5.51
C ALA A 220 -14.29 16.00 6.72
N VAL A 221 -13.46 14.97 6.56
CA VAL A 221 -12.51 14.52 7.60
C VAL A 221 -11.29 15.44 7.65
N GLU A 222 -10.72 15.80 6.49
CA GLU A 222 -9.57 16.72 6.40
C GLU A 222 -9.90 18.11 6.97
N ALA A 223 -11.11 18.63 6.73
CA ALA A 223 -11.57 19.90 7.29
C ALA A 223 -11.69 19.89 8.83
N ASN A 224 -11.93 18.73 9.45
CA ASN A 224 -12.09 18.60 10.90
C ASN A 224 -10.76 18.35 11.65
N SER A 225 -9.71 17.87 10.98
CA SER A 225 -8.40 17.66 11.60
C SER A 225 -7.68 18.97 11.97
N ASN A 226 -8.01 20.10 11.33
CA ASN A 226 -7.35 21.40 11.54
C ASN A 226 -8.02 22.31 12.61
N LYS A 227 -8.87 21.76 13.50
CA LYS A 227 -9.46 22.51 14.63
C LYS A 227 -9.20 21.85 16.00
N THR A 228 -7.93 21.70 16.38
CA THR A 228 -7.58 21.35 17.77
C THR A 228 -6.40 22.15 18.34
N LYS A 229 -6.73 23.33 18.89
CA LYS A 229 -6.05 24.00 20.03
C LYS A 229 -4.53 24.28 19.94
N THR A 230 -4.18 25.46 19.42
CA THR A 230 -3.13 26.30 20.03
C THR A 230 -3.76 27.28 21.02
N SER A 231 -4.10 26.79 22.22
CA SER A 231 -4.55 27.67 23.32
C SER A 231 -3.34 28.41 23.90
N ALA A 232 -3.01 29.58 23.34
CA ALA A 232 -1.94 30.43 23.84
C ALA A 232 -2.23 30.89 25.28
N VAL A 233 -1.42 30.41 26.22
CA VAL A 233 -1.43 30.88 27.61
C VAL A 233 -0.93 32.33 27.64
N LYS A 234 -1.80 33.26 28.02
CA LYS A 234 -1.44 34.68 28.15
C LYS A 234 -0.75 34.92 29.49
N THR A 235 0.58 34.86 29.48
CA THR A 235 1.39 35.31 30.63
C THR A 235 1.32 36.84 30.77
N PHE A 236 1.12 37.30 32.00
CA PHE A 236 0.90 38.69 32.37
C PHE A 236 2.21 39.48 32.43
N VAL A 237 2.25 40.66 31.79
CA VAL A 237 3.33 41.65 31.93
C VAL A 237 2.70 43.05 32.06
N PRO A 238 2.96 43.81 33.14
CA PRO A 238 2.32 45.11 33.36
C PRO A 238 3.13 46.27 32.73
N GLY A 239 2.46 47.08 31.90
CA GLY A 239 3.02 48.31 31.31
C GLY A 239 2.02 48.99 30.36
N ALA A 240 1.63 50.23 30.68
CA ALA A 240 0.68 51.06 29.94
C ALA A 240 1.34 51.74 28.70
N PRO A 241 0.63 52.51 27.80
CA PRO A 241 -0.74 53.02 27.94
C PRO A 241 -1.68 53.03 26.71
N VAL A 242 -2.98 53.12 27.04
CA VAL A 242 -4.11 53.83 26.41
C VAL A 242 -3.94 54.48 25.01
N GLY A 243 -4.85 54.13 24.09
CA GLY A 243 -5.22 54.89 22.88
C GLY A 243 -6.66 54.57 22.46
N SER A 244 -7.43 55.56 21.98
CA SER A 244 -8.90 55.49 21.85
C SER A 244 -9.44 55.88 20.44
N LYS A 245 -10.77 55.71 20.23
CA LYS A 245 -11.58 55.94 18.99
C LYS A 245 -11.59 54.75 18.00
N ALA A 246 -12.62 54.51 17.16
CA ALA A 246 -13.92 55.18 16.96
C ALA A 246 -14.99 54.24 16.33
N THR A 247 -16.24 54.46 16.74
CA THR A 247 -17.54 54.49 16.00
C THR A 247 -17.75 53.89 14.59
N ASN A 248 -18.88 53.19 14.47
CA ASN A 248 -19.92 53.16 13.40
C ASN A 248 -19.56 52.84 11.92
N ASP A 249 -20.36 51.97 11.27
CA ASP A 249 -21.52 52.40 10.44
C ASP A 249 -22.35 51.19 9.91
N GLU A 250 -23.50 51.46 9.29
CA GLU A 250 -24.63 50.53 9.02
C GLU A 250 -24.77 50.02 7.56
N ASN A 251 -25.79 49.16 7.32
CA ASN A 251 -26.42 48.78 6.02
C ASN A 251 -25.61 47.88 5.06
N SER A 252 -26.20 47.02 4.22
CA SER A 252 -27.57 46.48 4.04
C SER A 252 -27.46 44.95 3.72
N GLU A 253 -28.45 44.13 3.30
CA GLU A 253 -29.83 44.32 2.80
C GLU A 253 -30.68 43.05 3.03
N ALA A 254 -31.90 42.96 2.46
CA ALA A 254 -32.78 41.79 2.55
C ALA A 254 -33.07 41.14 1.19
N ALA A 255 -33.10 39.80 1.11
CA ALA A 255 -33.62 39.05 -0.04
C ALA A 255 -34.31 37.72 0.36
N LYS A 256 -35.46 37.43 -0.24
CA LYS A 256 -36.28 36.20 -0.03
C LYS A 256 -35.83 35.03 -0.93
N PRO A 257 -36.14 33.77 -0.56
CA PRO A 257 -35.83 32.59 -1.37
C PRO A 257 -36.92 32.27 -2.43
N PRO A 258 -36.57 31.74 -3.62
CA PRO A 258 -37.51 31.16 -4.59
C PRO A 258 -37.61 29.63 -4.54
N GLN A 259 -38.66 29.09 -5.14
CA GLN A 259 -39.18 27.73 -4.97
C GLN A 259 -38.76 26.71 -6.06
N GLN A 260 -39.10 25.43 -5.80
CA GLN A 260 -38.89 24.26 -6.67
C GLN A 260 -39.61 24.32 -8.03
N LYS A 261 -39.13 23.55 -9.01
CA LYS A 261 -39.92 23.06 -10.15
C LYS A 261 -39.56 21.60 -10.52
N HIS A 262 -40.59 20.79 -10.76
CA HIS A 262 -40.48 19.45 -11.39
C HIS A 262 -40.31 19.56 -12.91
N PRO A 263 -39.84 18.46 -13.54
CA PRO A 263 -40.53 17.96 -14.72
C PRO A 263 -40.94 16.48 -14.57
N THR A 264 -42.00 16.10 -15.30
CA THR A 264 -42.60 14.77 -15.33
C THR A 264 -42.05 13.93 -16.49
N ASN A 265 -41.87 12.62 -16.29
CA ASN A 265 -42.00 11.64 -17.37
C ASN A 265 -42.32 10.23 -16.82
N ASN A 266 -43.29 9.55 -17.43
CA ASN A 266 -43.78 8.23 -17.02
C ASN A 266 -43.27 7.15 -17.98
N GLN A 267 -42.51 6.16 -17.48
CA GLN A 267 -42.50 4.78 -18.00
C GLN A 267 -41.77 3.85 -17.01
N PRO A 268 -42.25 2.61 -16.80
CA PRO A 268 -41.66 1.70 -15.81
C PRO A 268 -40.35 1.10 -16.34
N ARG A 269 -39.27 1.20 -15.54
CA ARG A 269 -38.06 0.41 -15.72
C ARG A 269 -38.06 -0.73 -14.72
N GLU A 270 -38.02 -1.96 -15.22
CA GLU A 270 -37.65 -3.11 -14.39
C GLU A 270 -36.19 -2.97 -13.94
N PHE A 271 -35.92 -3.33 -12.68
CA PHE A 271 -34.58 -3.34 -12.10
C PHE A 271 -34.22 -4.75 -11.59
N PRO A 272 -32.96 -5.19 -11.74
CA PRO A 272 -32.57 -6.56 -11.46
C PRO A 272 -32.55 -6.87 -9.95
N GLN A 273 -32.90 -8.11 -9.60
CA GLN A 273 -32.90 -8.60 -8.22
C GLN A 273 -31.51 -8.50 -7.59
N ALA A 274 -31.41 -7.78 -6.47
CA ALA A 274 -30.19 -7.69 -5.67
C ALA A 274 -30.15 -8.80 -4.60
N THR A 275 -29.16 -9.68 -4.67
CA THR A 275 -28.92 -10.72 -3.66
C THR A 275 -28.34 -10.11 -2.38
N LEU A 276 -29.03 -10.27 -1.25
CA LEU A 276 -28.63 -9.69 0.04
C LEU A 276 -27.48 -10.46 0.71
N HIS A 277 -26.33 -9.81 0.88
CA HIS A 277 -25.21 -10.34 1.65
C HIS A 277 -25.31 -10.02 3.15
N ALA A 278 -25.24 -11.07 3.99
CA ALA A 278 -24.64 -11.17 5.33
C ALA A 278 -24.94 -10.18 6.48
N GLY A 279 -25.44 -8.95 6.25
CA GLY A 279 -25.59 -7.93 7.30
C GLY A 279 -26.77 -8.12 8.26
N VAL A 280 -27.79 -8.89 7.86
CA VAL A 280 -29.10 -8.95 8.56
C VAL A 280 -29.03 -9.67 9.92
N LYS A 281 -28.02 -10.52 10.16
CA LYS A 281 -27.92 -11.35 11.38
C LYS A 281 -27.78 -10.57 12.70
N ARG A 282 -27.53 -9.25 12.69
CA ARG A 282 -27.32 -8.46 13.91
C ARG A 282 -28.59 -7.81 14.48
N VAL A 283 -29.72 -7.85 13.76
CA VAL A 283 -30.97 -7.13 14.14
C VAL A 283 -31.95 -8.00 14.97
N MET A 284 -31.69 -9.31 15.13
CA MET A 284 -32.56 -10.23 15.89
C MET A 284 -32.63 -9.99 17.41
N LEU A 285 -32.03 -8.93 17.94
CA LEU A 285 -32.07 -8.57 19.37
C LEU A 285 -33.17 -7.55 19.72
N SER A 286 -34.00 -7.11 18.77
CA SER A 286 -35.12 -6.18 19.03
C SER A 286 -36.46 -6.64 18.43
N GLY A 287 -37.17 -7.53 19.12
CA GLY A 287 -38.64 -7.63 19.17
C GLY A 287 -39.44 -8.01 17.90
N GLY A 288 -38.84 -8.11 16.72
CA GLY A 288 -39.56 -8.40 15.48
C GLY A 288 -39.75 -9.90 15.19
N SER A 289 -40.95 -10.30 14.76
CA SER A 289 -41.19 -11.70 14.33
C SER A 289 -40.64 -11.96 12.92
N ASN A 290 -40.31 -13.23 12.61
CA ASN A 290 -39.91 -13.62 11.25
C ASN A 290 -41.03 -13.35 10.20
N GLN A 291 -42.30 -13.31 10.64
CA GLN A 291 -43.44 -13.02 9.79
C GLN A 291 -43.53 -11.53 9.44
N ASP A 292 -43.16 -10.63 10.36
CA ASP A 292 -43.07 -9.18 10.10
C ASP A 292 -41.98 -8.85 9.08
N LEU A 293 -40.83 -9.52 9.15
CA LEU A 293 -39.74 -9.37 8.16
C LEU A 293 -40.19 -9.76 6.74
N LEU A 294 -40.90 -10.88 6.60
CA LEU A 294 -41.45 -11.32 5.32
C LEU A 294 -42.52 -10.34 4.79
N ALA A 295 -43.41 -9.86 5.67
CA ALA A 295 -44.41 -8.87 5.30
C ALA A 295 -43.79 -7.55 4.81
N ILE A 296 -42.70 -7.07 5.43
CA ILE A 296 -41.98 -5.88 4.95
C ILE A 296 -41.28 -6.14 3.61
N GLN A 297 -40.66 -7.30 3.41
CA GLN A 297 -40.05 -7.63 2.12
C GLN A 297 -41.08 -7.68 0.99
N ASP A 298 -42.29 -8.17 1.25
CA ASP A 298 -43.38 -8.14 0.28
C ASP A 298 -44.01 -6.75 0.11
N ALA A 299 -43.97 -5.90 1.13
CA ALA A 299 -44.34 -4.49 1.01
C ALA A 299 -43.37 -3.72 0.11
N ILE A 300 -42.05 -3.90 0.28
CA ILE A 300 -41.03 -3.28 -0.58
C ILE A 300 -41.21 -3.69 -2.05
N LYS A 301 -41.59 -4.94 -2.33
CA LYS A 301 -41.88 -5.43 -3.70
C LYS A 301 -43.16 -4.83 -4.30
N LYS A 302 -44.12 -4.39 -3.48
CA LYS A 302 -45.42 -3.86 -3.92
C LYS A 302 -45.52 -2.32 -3.86
N ALA A 303 -44.53 -1.66 -3.27
CA ALA A 303 -44.50 -0.21 -3.11
C ALA A 303 -44.51 0.52 -4.46
N LYS A 304 -45.25 1.63 -4.53
CA LYS A 304 -45.41 2.42 -5.79
C LYS A 304 -44.62 3.73 -5.79
N THR A 305 -44.15 4.18 -4.64
CA THR A 305 -43.38 5.44 -4.49
C THR A 305 -42.04 5.18 -3.81
N MET A 306 -41.05 6.01 -4.10
CA MET A 306 -39.72 5.89 -3.49
C MET A 306 -39.79 6.16 -1.97
N ASP A 307 -40.60 7.13 -1.55
CA ASP A 307 -40.78 7.48 -0.14
C ASP A 307 -41.32 6.30 0.71
N GLU A 308 -42.16 5.45 0.11
CA GLU A 308 -42.66 4.23 0.75
C GLU A 308 -41.55 3.18 0.92
N VAL A 309 -40.71 3.00 -0.11
CA VAL A 309 -39.54 2.11 -0.08
C VAL A 309 -38.51 2.58 0.96
N GLU A 310 -38.19 3.88 1.00
CA GLU A 310 -37.26 4.45 1.97
C GLU A 310 -37.78 4.31 3.42
N ARG A 311 -39.08 4.56 3.65
CA ARG A 311 -39.72 4.36 4.96
C ARG A 311 -39.62 2.90 5.42
N LEU A 312 -39.87 1.93 4.53
CA LEU A 312 -39.78 0.50 4.86
C LEU A 312 -38.34 0.05 5.13
N HIS A 313 -37.36 0.56 4.38
CA HIS A 313 -35.93 0.35 4.69
C HIS A 313 -35.51 1.00 6.01
N GLN A 314 -36.05 2.18 6.35
CA GLN A 314 -35.80 2.83 7.63
C GLN A 314 -36.36 2.01 8.80
N MET A 315 -37.54 1.38 8.66
CA MET A 315 -38.10 0.45 9.65
C MET A 315 -37.25 -0.82 9.84
N LEU A 316 -36.71 -1.39 8.76
CA LEU A 316 -35.77 -2.51 8.86
C LEU A 316 -34.45 -2.12 9.55
N SER A 317 -33.99 -0.88 9.34
CA SER A 317 -32.77 -0.35 9.96
C SER A 317 -32.96 0.03 11.44
N SER A 318 -34.16 0.50 11.82
CA SER A 318 -34.48 0.90 13.20
C SER A 318 -34.90 -0.27 14.11
N GLY A 319 -35.22 -1.44 13.54
CA GLY A 319 -35.74 -2.58 14.29
C GLY A 319 -37.20 -2.43 14.76
N GLN A 320 -37.87 -1.33 14.42
CA GLN A 320 -39.23 -1.01 14.90
C GLN A 320 -40.30 -1.55 13.95
N PHE A 321 -40.46 -2.88 13.90
CA PHE A 321 -41.40 -3.54 12.98
C PHE A 321 -42.30 -4.62 13.60
N ALA A 322 -42.31 -4.76 14.93
CA ALA A 322 -43.18 -5.72 15.61
C ALA A 322 -44.68 -5.49 15.29
N GLY A 323 -45.37 -6.52 14.80
CA GLY A 323 -46.80 -6.47 14.47
C GLY A 323 -47.15 -5.85 13.11
N PHE A 324 -46.16 -5.49 12.29
CA PHE A 324 -46.38 -4.96 10.95
C PHE A 324 -47.19 -5.93 10.05
N ALA A 325 -46.96 -7.23 10.15
CA ALA A 325 -47.64 -8.25 9.34
C ALA A 325 -49.16 -8.23 9.55
N ALA A 326 -49.64 -8.01 10.78
CA ALA A 326 -51.07 -7.96 11.09
C ALA A 326 -51.76 -6.78 10.39
N HIS A 327 -51.10 -5.62 10.34
CA HIS A 327 -51.60 -4.45 9.64
C HIS A 327 -51.53 -4.62 8.11
N TRP A 328 -50.40 -5.13 7.61
CA TRP A 328 -50.17 -5.37 6.17
C TRP A 328 -51.17 -6.36 5.57
N HIS A 329 -51.41 -7.50 6.21
CA HIS A 329 -52.40 -8.47 5.74
C HIS A 329 -53.84 -7.96 5.79
N LYS A 330 -54.15 -6.96 6.64
CA LYS A 330 -55.46 -6.29 6.66
C LYS A 330 -55.63 -5.35 5.48
N GLN A 331 -54.56 -4.63 5.08
CA GLN A 331 -54.58 -3.75 3.91
C GLN A 331 -54.68 -4.52 2.57
N GLN A 332 -54.14 -5.73 2.50
CA GLN A 332 -54.17 -6.56 1.28
C GLN A 332 -55.51 -7.31 1.06
N LYS A 333 -56.51 -7.13 1.95
CA LYS A 333 -57.85 -7.75 1.86
C LYS A 333 -58.95 -6.80 1.37
N HIS A 334 -58.59 -5.57 0.99
CA HIS A 334 -59.45 -4.55 0.38
C HIS A 334 -58.88 -4.13 -0.97
#